data_AF-A0A0N5BD98-F1
#
_entry.id   AF-A0A0N5BD98-F1
#
_cell.length_a   1.000
_cell.length_b   1.000
_cell.length_c   1.000
_cell.angle_alpha   90.00
_cell.angle_beta   90.00
_cell.angle_gamma   90.00
#
_symmetry.space_group_name_H-M   'P 1'
#
loop_
_entity.id
_entity.type
_entity.pdbx_description
1 polymer ?
#
loop_
_entity_poly.entity_id
_entity_poly.type
_entity_poly.pdbx_seq_one_letter_code
_entity_poly.pdbx_strand_id
1 'polypeptide(L)'
;MWAIRKGYDGKEYSFSAQWTFTGAFFYFLTVVTTIGYGNTSAKTYFGKTLTILFAIIGIPLIFLFLTNIGDVMAKVFRFLYARSIRFKYNVILWHKKRQAAKIRKANSFVAKLARTQTMRQCMFILNIYLY
;
A
#
# COMPACT_ATOMS: atom_id res chain seq x y z
N MET A 1 17.71 -8.02 -49.54
CA MET A 1 18.21 -8.71 -48.32
C MET A 1 19.54 -8.12 -47.81
N TRP A 2 19.68 -6.79 -47.69
CA TRP A 2 20.92 -6.16 -47.18
C TRP A 2 20.77 -5.62 -45.75
N ALA A 3 19.55 -5.31 -45.32
CA ALA A 3 19.23 -4.79 -43.99
C ALA A 3 19.34 -5.82 -42.84
N ILE A 4 19.24 -7.12 -43.14
CA ILE A 4 19.36 -8.18 -42.11
C ILE A 4 20.83 -8.50 -41.79
N ARG A 5 21.74 -8.33 -42.76
CA ARG A 5 23.18 -8.59 -42.58
C ARG A 5 23.92 -7.43 -41.90
N LYS A 6 23.49 -6.19 -42.15
CA LYS A 6 23.92 -5.01 -41.37
C LYS A 6 22.97 -4.86 -40.19
N GLY A 7 23.16 -5.66 -39.15
CA GLY A 7 22.40 -5.52 -37.91
C GLY A 7 22.42 -4.07 -37.41
N TYR A 8 21.33 -3.65 -36.75
CA TYR A 8 21.13 -2.29 -36.24
C TYR A 8 22.41 -1.76 -35.57
N ASP A 9 23.00 -0.69 -36.11
CA ASP A 9 24.31 -0.23 -35.72
C ASP A 9 24.29 0.69 -34.49
N GLY A 10 23.10 1.08 -34.02
CA GLY A 10 22.86 1.73 -32.73
C GLY A 10 23.53 3.10 -32.59
N LYS A 11 23.87 3.74 -33.72
CA LYS A 11 24.64 4.99 -33.76
C LYS A 11 23.80 6.26 -33.52
N GLU A 12 22.68 6.15 -32.79
CA GLU A 12 21.94 7.35 -32.35
C GLU A 12 22.74 8.16 -31.31
N TYR A 13 23.72 7.53 -30.65
CA TYR A 13 24.66 8.17 -29.72
C TYR A 13 26.11 7.80 -30.06
N SER A 14 27.06 8.73 -29.85
CA SER A 14 28.49 8.45 -30.02
C SER A 14 28.91 7.26 -29.13
N PHE A 15 29.82 6.41 -29.60
CA PHE A 15 30.22 5.15 -28.92
C PHE A 15 30.60 5.37 -27.44
N SER A 16 31.20 6.52 -27.11
CA SER A 16 31.56 6.91 -25.74
C SER A 16 30.35 7.26 -24.85
N ALA A 17 29.23 7.70 -25.43
CA ALA A 17 27.99 7.98 -24.70
C ALA A 17 27.18 6.71 -24.42
N GLN A 18 27.27 5.71 -25.31
CA GLN A 18 26.55 4.44 -25.18
C GLN A 18 27.08 3.56 -24.03
N TRP A 19 28.41 3.56 -23.81
CA TRP A 19 29.09 2.75 -22.80
C TRP A 19 29.54 3.56 -21.57
N THR A 20 28.65 4.41 -21.07
CA THR A 20 28.82 5.02 -19.74
C THR A 20 28.42 4.04 -18.64
N PHE A 21 28.82 4.29 -17.38
CA PHE A 21 28.44 3.44 -16.24
C PHE A 21 26.92 3.22 -16.15
N THR A 22 26.15 4.30 -16.30
CA THR A 22 24.67 4.25 -16.31
C THR A 22 24.14 3.43 -17.48
N GLY A 23 24.69 3.60 -18.68
CA GLY A 23 24.29 2.83 -19.87
C GLY A 23 24.61 1.33 -19.74
N ALA A 24 25.77 0.98 -19.17
CA ALA A 24 26.16 -0.39 -18.91
C ALA A 24 25.30 -1.05 -17.81
N PHE A 25 24.97 -0.31 -16.75
CA PHE A 25 24.05 -0.78 -15.70
C PHE A 25 22.65 -1.04 -16.26
N PHE A 26 22.14 -0.14 -17.10
CA PHE A 26 20.84 -0.32 -17.76
C PHE A 26 20.84 -1.51 -18.72
N TYR A 27 21.93 -1.71 -19.47
CA TYR A 27 22.11 -2.92 -20.28
C TYR A 27 22.05 -4.20 -19.43
N PHE A 28 22.81 -4.26 -18.33
CA PHE A 28 22.77 -5.39 -17.40
C PHE A 28 21.37 -5.62 -16.83
N LEU A 29 20.70 -4.56 -16.38
CA LEU A 29 19.36 -4.63 -15.82
C LEU A 29 18.36 -5.23 -16.82
N THR A 30 18.40 -4.78 -18.07
CA THR A 30 17.48 -5.27 -19.13
C THR A 30 17.77 -6.70 -19.57
N VAL A 31 19.02 -7.16 -19.47
CA VAL A 31 19.40 -8.57 -19.68
C VAL A 31 18.86 -9.44 -18.54
N VAL A 32 19.11 -9.04 -17.28
CA VAL A 32 18.73 -9.81 -16.09
C VAL A 32 17.21 -9.86 -15.89
N THR A 33 16.50 -8.78 -16.24
CA THR A 33 15.03 -8.73 -16.25
C THR A 33 14.41 -9.36 -17.48
N THR A 34 15.22 -9.88 -18.41
CA THR A 34 14.79 -10.49 -19.68
C THR A 34 13.98 -9.58 -20.61
N ILE A 35 14.01 -8.26 -20.39
CA ILE A 35 13.34 -7.26 -21.25
C ILE A 35 14.05 -7.17 -22.60
N GLY A 36 15.39 -7.05 -22.59
CA GLY A 36 16.23 -7.15 -23.78
C GLY A 36 15.91 -6.18 -24.93
N TYR A 37 15.88 -4.86 -24.70
CA TYR A 37 15.56 -3.86 -25.74
C TYR A 37 16.45 -3.89 -26.98
N GLY A 38 17.67 -4.46 -26.91
CA GLY A 38 18.58 -4.61 -28.06
C GLY A 38 19.31 -3.33 -28.52
N ASN A 39 18.93 -2.15 -28.01
CA ASN A 39 19.51 -0.85 -28.40
C ASN A 39 21.03 -0.74 -28.12
N THR A 40 21.48 -1.28 -26.99
CA THR A 40 22.90 -1.39 -26.64
C THR A 40 23.19 -2.86 -26.38
N SER A 41 23.99 -3.48 -27.25
CA SER A 41 24.31 -4.91 -27.17
C SER A 41 25.80 -5.14 -27.33
N ALA A 42 26.35 -6.10 -26.59
CA ALA A 42 27.74 -6.51 -26.75
C ALA A 42 27.98 -7.07 -28.17
N LYS A 43 28.74 -6.34 -29.00
CA LYS A 43 29.05 -6.76 -30.38
C LYS A 43 30.21 -7.75 -30.43
N THR A 44 31.06 -7.79 -29.40
CA THR A 44 32.24 -8.67 -29.31
C THR A 44 31.85 -10.09 -28.92
N TYR A 45 32.56 -11.10 -29.45
CA TYR A 45 32.35 -12.51 -29.09
C TYR A 45 32.49 -12.74 -27.58
N PHE A 46 33.52 -12.16 -26.98
CA PHE A 46 33.76 -12.26 -25.54
C PHE A 46 32.64 -11.63 -24.71
N GLY A 47 32.16 -10.44 -25.09
CA GLY A 47 31.09 -9.76 -24.37
C GLY A 47 29.77 -10.54 -24.40
N LYS A 48 29.45 -11.20 -25.53
CA LYS A 48 28.27 -12.07 -25.63
C LYS A 48 28.34 -13.26 -24.69
N THR A 49 29.49 -13.95 -24.65
CA THR A 49 29.68 -15.09 -23.74
C THR A 49 29.56 -14.69 -22.27
N LEU A 50 30.15 -13.55 -21.89
CA LEU A 50 30.00 -13.01 -20.54
C LEU A 50 28.55 -12.68 -20.21
N THR A 51 27.83 -12.00 -21.10
CA THR A 51 26.41 -11.69 -20.89
C THR A 51 25.57 -12.95 -20.66
N ILE A 52 25.83 -14.03 -21.39
CA ILE A 52 25.12 -15.31 -21.21
C ILE A 52 25.42 -15.91 -19.83
N LEU A 53 26.69 -15.96 -19.42
CA LEU A 53 27.09 -16.49 -18.11
C LEU A 53 26.47 -15.67 -16.96
N PHE A 54 26.50 -14.34 -17.07
CA PHE A 54 25.89 -13.45 -16.09
C PHE A 54 24.37 -13.54 -16.07
N ALA A 55 23.71 -13.79 -17.20
CA ALA A 55 22.26 -13.99 -17.24
C ALA A 55 21.85 -15.27 -16.51
N ILE A 56 22.57 -16.38 -16.70
CA ILE A 56 22.25 -17.67 -16.06
C ILE A 56 22.27 -17.55 -14.52
N ILE A 57 23.22 -16.79 -13.97
CA ILE A 57 23.33 -16.59 -12.51
C ILE A 57 22.44 -15.43 -12.04
N GLY A 58 22.34 -14.37 -12.84
CA GLY A 58 21.63 -13.14 -12.48
C GLY A 58 20.12 -13.31 -12.43
N ILE A 59 19.53 -14.07 -13.36
CA ILE A 59 18.08 -14.32 -13.40
C ILE A 59 17.57 -15.00 -12.12
N PRO A 60 18.14 -16.13 -11.64
CA PRO A 60 17.67 -16.74 -10.40
C PRO A 60 17.92 -15.85 -9.17
N LEU A 61 19.03 -15.11 -9.14
CA LEU A 61 19.34 -14.17 -8.05
C LEU A 61 18.32 -13.02 -7.98
N ILE A 62 18.02 -12.38 -9.12
CA ILE A 62 17.05 -11.27 -9.15
C ILE A 62 15.65 -11.77 -8.82
N PHE A 63 15.32 -13.00 -9.24
CA PHE A 63 14.03 -13.60 -8.95
C PHE A 63 13.86 -13.85 -7.45
N LEU A 64 14.89 -14.41 -6.79
CA LEU A 64 14.91 -14.59 -5.34
C LEU A 64 14.84 -13.25 -4.60
N PHE A 65 15.59 -12.25 -5.06
CA PHE A 65 15.55 -10.91 -4.49
C PHE A 65 14.16 -10.27 -4.63
N LEU A 66 13.52 -10.45 -5.78
CA LEU A 66 12.18 -9.95 -6.05
C LEU A 66 11.14 -10.59 -5.13
N THR A 67 11.24 -11.90 -4.86
CA THR A 67 10.37 -12.58 -3.89
C THR A 67 10.54 -11.98 -2.49
N ASN A 68 11.77 -11.77 -2.03
CA ASN A 68 12.04 -11.16 -0.72
C ASN A 68 11.47 -9.73 -0.62
N ILE A 69 11.66 -8.92 -1.65
CA ILE A 69 11.06 -7.57 -1.72
C ILE A 69 9.53 -7.65 -1.72
N GLY A 70 8.96 -8.59 -2.49
CA GLY A 70 7.52 -8.81 -2.56
C GLY A 70 6.92 -9.12 -1.18
N ASP A 71 7.60 -9.96 -0.40
CA ASP A 71 7.17 -10.29 0.96
C ASP A 71 7.23 -9.10 1.92
N VAL A 72 8.31 -8.31 1.86
CA VAL A 72 8.43 -7.09 2.66
C VAL A 72 7.34 -6.10 2.29
N MET A 73 7.13 -5.87 1.00
CA MET A 73 6.06 -4.99 0.53
C MET A 73 4.69 -5.48 0.97
N ALA A 74 4.40 -6.78 0.84
CA ALA A 74 3.13 -7.36 1.29
C ALA A 74 2.92 -7.21 2.80
N LYS A 75 3.98 -7.29 3.62
CA LYS A 75 3.90 -7.02 5.07
C LYS A 75 3.59 -5.55 5.34
N VAL A 76 4.24 -4.62 4.63
CA VAL A 76 3.98 -3.18 4.75
C VAL A 76 2.53 -2.87 4.34
N PHE A 77 2.06 -3.40 3.21
CA PHE A 77 0.67 -3.23 2.78
C PHE A 77 -0.32 -3.77 3.82
N ARG A 78 -0.11 -4.99 4.34
CA ARG A 78 -0.97 -5.55 5.39
C ARG A 78 -0.94 -4.71 6.67
N PHE A 79 0.22 -4.20 7.07
CA PHE A 79 0.35 -3.33 8.22
C PHE A 79 -0.43 -2.03 8.04
N LEU A 80 -0.25 -1.36 6.90
CA LEU A 80 -0.97 -0.13 6.55
C LEU A 80 -2.49 -0.37 6.47
N TYR A 81 -2.91 -1.47 5.86
CA TYR A 81 -4.32 -1.85 5.78
C TYR A 81 -4.93 -2.11 7.16
N ALA A 82 -4.27 -2.91 7.99
CA ALA A 82 -4.70 -3.19 9.37
C ALA A 82 -4.74 -1.92 10.23
N ARG A 83 -3.77 -1.01 10.06
CA ARG A 83 -3.72 0.30 10.71
C ARG A 83 -4.93 1.16 10.32
N SER A 84 -5.23 1.24 9.02
CA SER A 84 -6.36 1.99 8.48
C SER A 84 -7.70 1.45 8.98
N ILE A 85 -7.87 0.13 8.99
CA ILE A 85 -9.05 -0.53 9.54
C ILE A 85 -9.21 -0.19 11.01
N ARG A 86 -8.17 -0.42 11.82
CA ARG A 86 -8.19 -0.15 13.26
C ARG A 86 -8.55 1.30 13.56
N PHE A 87 -8.01 2.22 12.76
CA PHE A 87 -8.34 3.64 12.88
C PHE A 87 -9.83 3.90 12.62
N LYS A 88 -10.39 3.34 11.53
CA LYS A 88 -11.83 3.41 11.23
C LYS A 88 -12.69 2.87 12.38
N TYR A 89 -12.37 1.67 12.89
CA TYR A 89 -13.11 1.07 14.01
C TYR A 89 -13.02 1.91 15.28
N ASN A 90 -11.83 2.42 15.63
CA ASN A 90 -11.67 3.29 16.79
C ASN A 90 -12.50 4.57 16.68
N VAL A 91 -12.54 5.19 15.50
CA VAL A 91 -13.37 6.38 15.25
C VAL A 91 -14.85 6.03 15.39
N ILE A 92 -15.34 4.98 14.73
CA ILE A 92 -16.75 4.55 14.82
C ILE A 92 -17.14 4.22 16.26
N LEU A 93 -16.31 3.46 16.97
CA LEU A 93 -16.55 3.08 18.36
C LEU A 93 -16.59 4.32 19.26
N TRP A 94 -15.71 5.28 19.02
CA TRP A 94 -15.69 6.53 19.75
C TRP A 94 -16.93 7.38 19.48
N HIS A 95 -17.41 7.44 18.23
CA HIS A 95 -18.68 8.05 17.89
C HIS A 95 -19.86 7.35 18.59
N LYS A 96 -19.92 6.00 18.56
CA LYS A 96 -20.96 5.24 19.28
C LYS A 96 -20.93 5.48 20.79
N LYS A 97 -19.74 5.52 21.40
CA LYS A 97 -19.57 5.80 22.84
C LYS A 97 -20.08 7.19 23.23
N ARG A 98 -19.80 8.20 22.39
CA ARG A 98 -20.33 9.56 22.56
C ARG A 98 -21.85 9.62 22.48
N GLN A 99 -22.46 8.91 21.52
CA GLN A 99 -23.93 8.85 21.38
C GLN A 99 -24.59 8.18 22.60
N ALA A 100 -24.04 7.05 23.08
CA ALA A 100 -24.55 6.37 24.26
C ALA A 100 -24.49 7.24 25.53
N ALA A 101 -23.45 8.06 25.70
CA ALA A 101 -23.34 8.97 26.84
C ALA A 101 -24.42 10.07 26.81
N LYS A 102 -24.77 10.60 25.63
CA LYS A 102 -25.87 11.57 25.48
C LYS A 102 -27.22 10.94 25.85
N ILE A 103 -27.50 9.74 25.37
CA ILE A 103 -28.73 9.00 25.69
C ILE A 103 -28.83 8.70 27.19
N ARG A 104 -27.74 8.27 27.84
CA ARG A 104 -27.72 8.04 29.30
C ARG A 104 -28.08 9.29 30.10
N LYS A 105 -27.55 10.46 29.71
CA LYS A 105 -27.93 11.73 30.35
C LYS A 105 -29.41 12.04 30.14
N ALA A 106 -29.92 11.94 28.91
CA ALA A 106 -31.35 12.14 28.63
C ALA A 106 -32.24 11.19 29.44
N ASN A 107 -31.93 9.89 29.49
CA ASN A 107 -32.65 8.92 30.31
C ASN A 107 -32.63 9.27 31.81
N SER A 108 -31.49 9.76 32.34
CA SER A 108 -31.43 10.20 33.73
C SER A 108 -32.31 11.43 34.01
N PHE A 109 -32.44 12.35 33.05
CA PHE A 109 -33.37 13.48 33.15
C PHE A 109 -34.83 13.03 33.10
N VAL A 110 -35.18 12.14 32.17
CA VAL A 110 -36.54 11.56 32.06
C VAL A 110 -36.92 10.83 33.35
N ALA A 111 -36.03 10.02 33.92
CA ALA A 111 -36.27 9.31 35.18
C ALA A 111 -36.45 10.26 36.38
N LYS A 112 -35.82 11.44 36.35
CA LYS A 112 -36.00 12.48 37.38
C LYS A 112 -37.33 13.19 37.23
N LEU A 113 -37.71 13.57 36.02
CA LEU A 113 -39.00 14.19 35.70
C LEU A 113 -40.18 13.27 36.06
N ALA A 114 -40.09 11.98 35.72
CA ALA A 114 -41.11 11.00 36.06
C ALA A 114 -41.37 10.96 37.58
N ARG A 115 -40.32 10.91 38.40
CA ARG A 115 -40.44 10.96 39.87
C ARG A 115 -41.09 12.26 40.37
N THR A 116 -40.72 13.41 39.81
CA THR A 116 -41.33 14.70 40.20
C THR A 116 -42.81 14.75 39.83
N GLN A 117 -43.20 14.16 38.70
CA GLN A 117 -44.59 14.12 38.27
C GLN A 117 -45.44 13.18 39.14
N THR A 118 -44.92 12.01 39.52
CA THR A 118 -45.60 11.11 40.46
C THR A 118 -45.76 11.77 41.83
N MET A 119 -44.72 12.46 42.33
CA MET A 119 -44.79 13.20 43.59
C MET A 119 -45.84 14.31 43.54
N ARG A 120 -45.91 15.08 42.43
CA ARG A 120 -46.95 16.10 42.24
C ARG A 120 -48.36 15.50 42.19
N GLN A 121 -48.56 14.37 41.52
CA GLN A 121 -49.85 13.68 41.53
C GLN A 121 -50.26 13.22 42.92
N CYS A 122 -49.35 12.60 43.69
CA CYS A 122 -49.64 12.20 45.06
C CYS A 122 -50.01 13.39 45.96
N MET A 123 -49.32 14.53 45.81
CA MET A 123 -49.63 15.75 46.57
C MET A 123 -51.00 16.33 46.22
N PHE A 124 -51.38 16.32 44.94
CA PHE A 124 -52.71 16.74 44.48
C PHE A 124 -53.83 15.86 45.05
N ILE A 125 -53.63 14.54 45.03
CA ILE A 125 -54.61 13.60 45.58
C ILE A 125 -54.76 13.82 47.09
N LEU A 126 -53.66 13.93 47.84
CA LEU A 126 -53.70 14.21 49.28
C LEU A 126 -54.46 15.52 49.61
N ASN A 127 -54.27 16.57 48.82
CA ASN A 127 -54.95 17.84 49.03
C ASN A 127 -56.48 17.76 48.79
N ILE A 128 -56.92 16.95 47.82
CA ILE A 128 -58.35 16.70 47.56
C ILE A 128 -59.02 15.91 48.69
N TYR A 129 -58.31 14.96 49.34
CA TYR A 129 -58.89 14.19 50.45
C TYR A 129 -58.90 14.93 51.80
N LEU A 130 -58.11 16.02 51.93
CA LEU A 130 -57.97 16.82 53.16
C LEU A 130 -58.93 18.02 53.22
N TYR A 131 -59.72 18.27 52.17
CA TYR A 131 -60.79 19.28 52.08
C TYR A 131 -62.12 18.60 51.80
#